data_AF-A0A5C5V9Z2-F1
#
_entry.id   AF-A0A5C5V9Z2-F1
#
_cell.length_a   1.000
_cell.length_b   1.000
_cell.length_c   1.000
_cell.angle_alpha   90.00
_cell.angle_beta   90.00
_cell.angle_gamma   90.00
#
_symmetry.space_group_name_H-M   'P 1'
#
loop_
_entity.id
_entity.type
_entity.pdbx_description
1 polymer ?
#
loop_
_entity_poly.entity_id
_entity_poly.type
_entity_poly.pdbx_seq_one_letter_code
_entity_poly.pdbx_strand_id
1 'polypeptide(L)'
;MSESSPPAPADERQPLLREMITKDDWWAIWLGALILAVAFLSVQVVSAPGEDGAAATVEATSPLKSWIVKPGSWAANPLDAFSKKGTSLVPGMLAVGAAILALFSVAQWIMGKSVPKFALGFLAVFPLALLAYLLSTQEVIKHYNLEYALWALVVGLIISNTIGTPQSWKPAVLTEFYIKTGLVLLGAEVLLAKLFALSIPGVAVAWIVTPIVLITTFIFGQKILRIASPSLNMVISADMSVCGVSAAIATGAACRAKKEELSLAIGMSLAFTVIMMVVQPALIKIFGIDDLVGGAWIGGTIDATGAVVAAGNALGERAEKVAVTVKMIQNVLIGVVAFGVALYWVAFVEKGKDGARPSAMEIWYRFPKFVLGFVAASVVFSAIAYFVPTGEVEVAAMKDMTKALRGWLFCLAFVSIGLETNFRELAVYLKGGKPLILYLCGQTLNLLLTLLMAYVMFGWLFRDYLEKMFSAGS
;
A
#
# COMPACT_ATOMS: atom_id res chain seq x y z
N MET A 1 -13.77 -22.06 -8.74
CA MET A 1 -15.10 -21.60 -9.18
C MET A 1 -15.62 -20.57 -8.20
N SER A 2 -15.41 -19.30 -8.53
CA SER A 2 -16.07 -18.14 -7.93
C SER A 2 -16.28 -17.21 -9.11
N GLU A 3 -17.22 -17.55 -9.98
CA GLU A 3 -17.69 -16.63 -11.01
C GLU A 3 -18.21 -15.40 -10.28
N SER A 4 -17.62 -14.24 -10.56
CA SER A 4 -18.20 -12.96 -10.18
C SER A 4 -19.56 -12.86 -10.88
N SER A 5 -20.64 -13.10 -10.14
CA SER A 5 -21.99 -12.99 -10.66
C SER A 5 -22.16 -11.64 -11.35
N PRO A 6 -22.77 -11.59 -12.56
CA PRO A 6 -23.10 -10.32 -13.19
C PRO A 6 -23.97 -9.49 -12.23
N PRO A 7 -23.87 -8.15 -12.24
CA PRO A 7 -24.65 -7.32 -11.34
C PRO A 7 -26.14 -7.62 -11.52
N ALA A 8 -26.84 -7.73 -10.39
CA ALA A 8 -28.27 -8.02 -10.36
C ALA A 8 -29.05 -6.96 -11.17
N PRO A 9 -30.13 -7.35 -11.88
CA PRO A 9 -31.01 -6.41 -12.58
C PRO A 9 -31.47 -5.27 -11.66
N ALA A 10 -31.82 -4.12 -12.24
CA ALA A 10 -32.19 -2.93 -11.46
C ALA A 10 -33.30 -3.17 -10.43
N ASP A 11 -34.19 -4.14 -10.69
CA ASP A 11 -35.29 -4.59 -9.83
C ASP A 11 -34.87 -5.50 -8.65
N GLU A 12 -33.64 -6.04 -8.64
CA GLU A 12 -33.13 -6.92 -7.56
C GLU A 12 -32.10 -6.22 -6.66
N ARG A 13 -31.92 -4.91 -6.80
CA ARG A 13 -30.95 -4.15 -6.01
C ARG A 13 -31.40 -4.09 -4.55
N GLN A 14 -30.60 -4.66 -3.67
CA GLN A 14 -30.84 -4.53 -2.23
C GLN A 14 -30.81 -3.06 -1.83
N PRO A 15 -31.69 -2.63 -0.90
CA PRO A 15 -31.65 -1.27 -0.38
C PRO A 15 -30.28 -0.97 0.22
N LEU A 16 -29.78 0.26 0.03
CA LEU A 16 -28.42 0.67 0.42
C LEU A 16 -28.08 0.29 1.86
N LEU A 17 -29.01 0.44 2.80
CA LEU A 17 -28.82 0.05 4.20
C LEU A 17 -28.49 -1.44 4.36
N ARG A 18 -29.15 -2.32 3.60
CA ARG A 18 -28.87 -3.77 3.64
C ARG A 18 -27.53 -4.10 2.98
N GLU A 19 -27.17 -3.37 1.92
CA GLU A 19 -25.86 -3.49 1.28
C GLU A 19 -24.72 -3.08 2.23
N MET A 20 -24.93 -2.00 3.00
CA MET A 20 -23.98 -1.49 3.99
C MET A 20 -23.70 -2.48 5.13
N ILE A 21 -24.67 -3.34 5.44
CA ILE A 21 -24.57 -4.35 6.51
C ILE A 21 -23.95 -5.65 5.98
N THR A 22 -24.09 -5.97 4.69
CA THR A 22 -23.78 -7.30 4.16
C THR A 22 -22.50 -7.37 3.32
N LYS A 23 -21.97 -6.26 2.82
CA LYS A 23 -20.77 -6.25 1.97
C LYS A 23 -19.49 -5.89 2.72
N ASP A 24 -18.44 -6.68 2.49
CA ASP A 24 -17.08 -6.44 3.01
C ASP A 24 -16.56 -5.03 2.66
N ASP A 25 -16.99 -4.48 1.51
CA ASP A 25 -16.64 -3.13 1.05
C ASP A 25 -17.04 -2.02 2.03
N TRP A 26 -18.26 -2.10 2.57
CA TRP A 26 -18.76 -1.12 3.54
C TRP A 26 -18.17 -1.36 4.93
N TRP A 27 -18.05 -2.63 5.33
CA TRP A 27 -17.41 -2.99 6.58
C TRP A 27 -15.94 -2.56 6.66
N ALA A 28 -15.22 -2.56 5.54
CA ALA A 28 -13.87 -2.02 5.47
C ALA A 28 -13.83 -0.52 5.80
N ILE A 29 -14.84 0.25 5.37
CA ILE A 29 -14.99 1.67 5.71
C ILE A 29 -15.30 1.82 7.19
N TRP A 30 -16.26 1.06 7.71
CA TRP A 30 -16.66 1.13 9.11
C TRP A 30 -15.53 0.76 10.08
N LEU A 31 -14.85 -0.36 9.84
CA LEU A 31 -13.70 -0.78 10.63
C LEU A 31 -12.55 0.22 10.50
N GLY A 32 -12.26 0.67 9.28
CA GLY A 32 -11.23 1.69 9.03
C GLY A 32 -11.53 2.98 9.80
N ALA A 33 -12.75 3.51 9.69
CA ALA A 33 -13.18 4.71 10.40
C ALA A 33 -13.14 4.54 11.92
N LEU A 34 -13.57 3.38 12.45
CA LEU A 34 -13.49 3.07 13.88
C LEU A 34 -12.04 3.06 14.36
N ILE A 35 -11.15 2.37 13.64
CA ILE A 35 -9.72 2.32 13.97
C ILE A 35 -9.13 3.73 13.94
N LEU A 36 -9.44 4.54 12.92
CA LEU A 36 -8.96 5.90 12.80
C LEU A 36 -9.49 6.79 13.93
N ALA A 37 -10.76 6.66 14.29
CA ALA A 37 -11.35 7.39 15.42
C ALA A 37 -10.68 7.02 16.75
N VAL A 38 -10.53 5.73 17.05
CA VAL A 38 -9.84 5.25 18.25
C VAL A 38 -8.40 5.74 18.29
N ALA A 39 -7.70 5.69 17.15
CA ALA A 39 -6.35 6.20 17.01
C ALA A 39 -6.25 7.69 17.35
N PHE A 40 -7.11 8.49 16.74
CA PHE A 40 -7.13 9.93 16.95
C PHE A 40 -7.51 10.29 18.39
N LEU A 41 -8.57 9.67 18.93
CA LEU A 41 -9.01 9.89 20.31
C LEU A 41 -7.93 9.46 21.32
N SER A 42 -7.17 8.39 21.05
CA SER A 42 -6.08 7.97 21.93
C SER A 42 -4.98 9.03 22.07
N VAL A 43 -4.73 9.80 21.01
CA VAL A 43 -3.76 10.90 21.01
C VAL A 43 -4.32 12.10 21.77
N GLN A 44 -5.61 12.39 21.62
CA GLN A 44 -6.30 13.48 22.33
C GLN A 44 -6.30 13.29 23.85
N VAL A 45 -6.51 12.06 24.33
CA VAL A 45 -6.54 11.74 25.78
C VAL A 45 -5.18 11.99 26.46
N VAL A 46 -4.06 11.88 25.72
CA VAL A 46 -2.70 12.09 26.24
C VAL A 46 -2.22 13.52 26.03
N SER A 47 -2.80 14.26 25.09
CA SER A 47 -2.42 15.64 24.75
C SER A 47 -3.10 16.70 25.65
N ALA A 48 -3.64 16.30 26.81
CA ALA A 48 -4.25 17.24 27.76
C ALA A 48 -3.21 18.27 28.23
N PRO A 49 -3.58 19.57 28.36
CA PRO A 49 -2.64 20.60 28.81
C PRO A 49 -2.11 20.26 30.21
N GLY A 50 -0.79 20.32 30.40
CA GLY A 50 -0.23 20.47 31.75
C GLY A 50 -0.73 21.79 32.35
N GLU A 51 -0.89 21.84 33.67
CA GLU A 51 -1.50 22.96 34.42
C GLU A 51 -0.79 24.32 34.24
N ASP A 52 0.37 24.37 33.57
CA ASP A 52 1.16 25.57 33.39
C ASP A 52 1.12 26.02 31.93
N GLY A 53 0.44 27.15 31.66
CA GLY A 53 0.21 27.76 30.35
C GLY A 53 1.45 28.27 29.58
N ALA A 54 2.55 27.53 29.61
CA ALA A 54 3.64 27.67 28.65
C ALA A 54 3.30 26.85 27.40
N ALA A 55 3.64 27.37 26.22
CA ALA A 55 3.53 26.68 24.95
C ALA A 55 4.40 25.41 24.95
N ALA A 56 3.89 24.33 25.52
CA ALA A 56 4.55 23.05 25.58
C ALA A 56 4.64 22.51 24.15
N THR A 57 5.86 22.19 23.73
CA THR A 57 6.12 21.30 22.59
C THR A 57 5.40 19.98 22.87
N VAL A 58 4.18 19.83 22.36
CA VAL A 58 3.34 18.64 22.59
C VAL A 58 4.01 17.46 21.88
N GLU A 59 4.82 16.68 22.60
CA GLU A 59 5.22 15.35 22.15
C GLU A 59 4.00 14.43 22.26
N ALA A 60 3.06 14.59 21.32
CA ALA A 60 1.90 13.72 21.22
C ALA A 60 2.40 12.29 20.91
N THR A 61 2.34 11.40 21.90
CA THR A 61 2.63 9.97 21.71
C THR A 61 1.39 9.18 22.04
N SER A 62 0.93 8.35 21.10
CA SER A 62 -0.24 7.51 21.34
C SER A 62 0.08 6.47 22.44
N PRO A 63 -0.78 6.34 23.48
CA PRO A 63 -0.58 5.37 24.55
C PRO A 63 -0.71 3.92 24.05
N LEU A 64 -1.30 3.73 22.86
CA LEU A 64 -1.46 2.43 22.19
C LEU A 64 -0.20 2.01 21.40
N LYS A 65 0.81 2.87 21.28
CA LYS A 65 2.05 2.58 20.54
C LYS A 65 2.80 1.37 21.11
N SER A 66 2.76 1.16 22.42
CA SER A 66 3.36 -0.02 23.08
C SER A 66 2.56 -1.31 22.86
N TRP A 67 1.28 -1.19 22.50
CA TRP A 67 0.38 -2.32 22.25
C TRP A 67 0.35 -2.72 20.78
N ILE A 68 0.69 -1.81 19.86
CA ILE A 68 0.69 -2.07 18.41
C ILE A 68 2.14 -2.17 17.92
N VAL A 69 2.73 -3.35 18.10
CA VAL A 69 4.14 -3.62 17.79
C VAL A 69 4.30 -4.66 16.70
N LYS A 70 5.49 -4.67 16.09
CA LYS A 70 5.96 -5.68 15.14
C LYS A 70 7.19 -6.38 15.73
N PRO A 71 7.57 -7.56 15.23
CA PRO A 71 8.87 -8.17 15.55
C PRO A 71 10.02 -7.19 15.35
N GLY A 72 10.99 -7.23 16.25
CA GLY A 72 12.27 -6.55 16.14
C GLY A 72 13.21 -7.19 15.12
N SER A 73 14.35 -6.56 14.88
CA SER A 73 15.42 -7.14 14.06
C SER A 73 16.17 -8.23 14.82
N TRP A 74 16.68 -9.21 14.07
CA TRP A 74 17.49 -10.30 14.63
C TRP A 74 18.58 -10.75 13.63
N ALA A 75 19.69 -11.25 14.16
CA ALA A 75 20.84 -11.71 13.38
C ALA A 75 20.89 -13.25 13.32
N ALA A 76 21.30 -13.87 14.43
CA ALA A 76 21.50 -15.31 14.55
C ALA A 76 20.33 -16.02 15.25
N ASN A 77 19.74 -15.41 16.29
CA ASN A 77 18.66 -16.00 17.06
C ASN A 77 17.33 -15.28 16.77
N PRO A 78 16.34 -15.94 16.14
CA PRO A 78 15.02 -15.35 15.87
C PRO A 78 14.28 -14.90 17.14
N LEU A 79 14.59 -15.48 18.30
CA LEU A 79 13.94 -15.11 19.56
C LEU A 79 14.27 -13.67 19.98
N ASP A 80 15.40 -13.12 19.52
CA ASP A 80 15.79 -11.74 19.81
C ASP A 80 14.77 -10.74 19.25
N ALA A 81 14.08 -11.09 18.16
CA ALA A 81 13.03 -10.28 17.55
C ALA A 81 11.82 -10.07 18.49
N PHE A 82 11.66 -10.89 19.52
CA PHE A 82 10.55 -10.78 20.48
C PHE A 82 10.90 -9.91 21.68
N SER A 83 12.10 -9.31 21.73
CA SER A 83 12.50 -8.40 22.79
C SER A 83 13.15 -7.13 22.22
N LYS A 84 13.01 -6.01 22.93
CA LYS A 84 13.73 -4.77 22.60
C LYS A 84 14.22 -4.13 23.88
N LYS A 85 15.53 -3.93 24.01
CA LYS A 85 16.18 -3.37 25.21
C LYS A 85 15.72 -4.04 26.53
N GLY A 86 15.57 -5.36 26.53
CA GLY A 86 15.16 -6.14 27.72
C GLY A 86 13.65 -6.20 27.98
N THR A 87 12.81 -5.50 27.21
CA THR A 87 11.34 -5.60 27.32
C THR A 87 10.78 -6.56 26.27
N SER A 88 9.88 -7.46 26.68
CA SER A 88 9.19 -8.37 25.77
C SER A 88 8.18 -7.64 24.89
N LEU A 89 8.25 -7.87 23.58
CA LEU A 89 7.31 -7.37 22.57
C LEU A 89 6.11 -8.31 22.37
N VAL A 90 6.17 -9.53 22.92
CA VAL A 90 5.13 -10.56 22.75
C VAL A 90 3.75 -10.07 23.17
N PRO A 91 3.56 -9.40 24.33
CA PRO A 91 2.24 -8.93 24.74
C PRO A 91 1.61 -7.98 23.73
N GLY A 92 2.40 -7.07 23.14
CA GLY A 92 1.91 -6.16 22.10
C GLY A 92 1.55 -6.91 20.81
N MET A 93 2.35 -7.88 20.37
CA MET A 93 2.01 -8.67 19.16
C MET A 93 0.70 -9.47 19.36
N LEU A 94 0.53 -10.06 20.54
CA LEU A 94 -0.72 -10.75 20.90
C LEU A 94 -1.89 -9.78 21.03
N ALA A 95 -1.67 -8.57 21.57
CA ALA A 95 -2.69 -7.53 21.65
C ALA A 95 -3.17 -7.08 20.27
N VAL A 96 -2.26 -6.90 19.29
CA VAL A 96 -2.65 -6.62 17.91
C VAL A 96 -3.46 -7.77 17.33
N GLY A 97 -3.01 -9.01 17.50
CA GLY A 97 -3.74 -10.20 17.04
C GLY A 97 -5.14 -10.27 17.64
N ALA A 98 -5.27 -10.06 18.94
CA ALA A 98 -6.55 -10.03 19.65
C ALA A 98 -7.45 -8.87 19.19
N ALA A 99 -6.89 -7.69 18.96
CA ALA A 99 -7.65 -6.54 18.47
C ALA A 99 -8.19 -6.78 17.05
N ILE A 100 -7.37 -7.29 16.13
CA ILE A 100 -7.81 -7.65 14.77
C ILE A 100 -8.85 -8.77 14.84
N LEU A 101 -8.62 -9.81 15.64
CA LEU A 101 -9.57 -10.90 15.84
C LEU A 101 -10.92 -10.37 16.32
N ALA A 102 -10.93 -9.51 17.34
CA ALA A 102 -12.16 -8.94 17.89
C ALA A 102 -12.91 -8.08 16.86
N LEU A 103 -12.21 -7.13 16.22
CA LEU A 103 -12.80 -6.22 15.23
C LEU A 103 -13.42 -6.98 14.06
N PHE A 104 -12.68 -7.93 13.49
CA PHE A 104 -13.19 -8.71 12.35
C PHE A 104 -14.24 -9.73 12.79
N SER A 105 -14.19 -10.27 14.02
CA SER A 105 -15.24 -11.15 14.54
C SER A 105 -16.58 -10.42 14.66
N VAL A 106 -16.58 -9.17 15.14
CA VAL A 106 -17.79 -8.34 15.22
C VAL A 106 -18.37 -8.12 13.83
N ALA A 107 -17.53 -7.77 12.85
CA ALA A 107 -17.97 -7.62 11.46
C ALA A 107 -18.56 -8.93 10.92
N GLN A 108 -17.87 -10.07 11.10
CA GLN A 108 -18.34 -11.39 10.66
C GLN A 108 -19.67 -11.77 11.30
N TRP A 109 -19.85 -11.50 12.60
CA TRP A 109 -21.11 -11.75 13.31
C TRP A 109 -22.28 -10.99 12.70
N ILE A 110 -22.11 -9.68 12.49
CA ILE A 110 -23.17 -8.81 11.96
C ILE A 110 -23.46 -9.17 10.49
N MET A 111 -22.46 -9.62 9.75
CA MET A 111 -22.62 -10.15 8.39
C MET A 111 -23.28 -11.55 8.34
N GLY A 112 -23.65 -12.13 9.48
CA GLY A 112 -24.26 -13.46 9.56
C GLY A 112 -23.29 -14.63 9.29
N LYS A 113 -21.98 -14.37 9.32
CA LYS A 113 -20.93 -15.39 9.15
C LYS A 113 -20.58 -16.02 10.51
N SER A 114 -20.03 -17.23 10.47
CA SER A 114 -19.73 -17.99 11.69
C SER A 114 -18.45 -17.50 12.39
N VAL A 115 -18.62 -16.78 13.51
CA VAL A 115 -17.51 -16.26 14.32
C VAL A 115 -16.57 -17.36 14.83
N PRO A 116 -17.03 -18.51 15.36
CA PRO A 116 -16.11 -19.54 15.85
C PRO A 116 -15.22 -20.10 14.73
N LYS A 117 -15.78 -20.28 13.52
CA LYS A 117 -15.01 -20.74 12.35
C LYS A 117 -13.99 -19.70 11.91
N PHE A 118 -14.37 -18.42 11.90
CA PHE A 118 -13.45 -17.32 11.64
C PHE A 118 -12.32 -17.29 12.67
N ALA A 119 -12.64 -17.32 13.96
CA ALA A 119 -11.66 -17.27 15.03
C ALA A 119 -10.67 -18.44 14.96
N LEU A 120 -11.16 -19.66 14.73
CA LEU A 120 -10.31 -20.85 14.55
C LEU A 120 -9.35 -20.68 13.37
N GLY A 121 -9.85 -20.20 12.23
CA GLY A 121 -9.00 -19.93 11.07
C GLY A 121 -7.99 -18.81 11.33
N PHE A 122 -8.40 -17.77 12.04
CA PHE A 122 -7.54 -16.61 12.33
C PHE A 122 -6.37 -17.01 13.23
N LEU A 123 -6.60 -17.90 14.21
CA LEU A 123 -5.54 -18.46 15.05
C LEU A 123 -4.50 -19.25 14.26
N ALA A 124 -4.81 -19.72 13.05
CA ALA A 124 -3.85 -20.34 12.14
C ALA A 124 -3.18 -19.34 11.19
N VAL A 125 -3.94 -18.37 10.66
CA VAL A 125 -3.43 -17.38 9.68
C VAL A 125 -2.55 -16.31 10.34
N PHE A 126 -2.87 -15.87 11.56
CA PHE A 126 -2.11 -14.83 12.26
C PHE A 126 -0.65 -15.23 12.57
N PRO A 127 -0.36 -16.45 13.06
CA PRO A 127 1.03 -16.93 13.20
C PRO A 127 1.83 -16.93 11.90
N LEU A 128 1.18 -17.15 10.75
CA LEU A 128 1.86 -17.07 9.44
C LEU A 128 2.26 -15.63 9.09
N ALA A 129 1.39 -14.65 9.42
CA ALA A 129 1.73 -13.24 9.28
C ALA A 129 2.86 -12.82 10.23
N LEU A 130 2.87 -13.35 11.46
CA LEU A 130 3.97 -13.15 12.41
C LEU A 130 5.27 -13.76 11.89
N LEU A 131 5.22 -14.98 11.34
CA LEU A 131 6.36 -15.65 10.70
C LEU A 131 6.89 -14.82 9.53
N ALA A 132 6.03 -14.30 8.67
CA ALA A 132 6.42 -13.45 7.55
C ALA A 132 7.14 -12.18 8.02
N TYR A 133 6.63 -11.52 9.06
CA TYR A 133 7.31 -10.39 9.67
C TYR A 133 8.65 -10.79 10.27
N LEU A 134 8.71 -11.89 11.01
CA LEU A 134 9.94 -12.40 11.60
C LEU A 134 11.00 -12.66 10.52
N LEU A 135 10.64 -13.31 9.41
CA LEU A 135 11.55 -13.52 8.29
C LEU A 135 12.04 -12.18 7.72
N SER A 136 11.14 -11.22 7.51
CA SER A 136 11.48 -9.90 6.95
C SER A 136 12.39 -9.04 7.84
N THR A 137 12.45 -9.30 9.15
CA THR A 137 13.25 -8.51 10.08
C THR A 137 14.64 -9.08 10.34
N GLN A 138 15.00 -10.21 9.72
CA GLN A 138 16.37 -10.73 9.77
C GLN A 138 17.32 -9.74 9.09
N GLU A 139 18.51 -9.50 9.68
CA GLU A 139 19.44 -8.45 9.23
C GLU A 139 19.84 -8.49 7.74
N VAL A 140 20.16 -9.67 7.21
CA VAL A 140 20.49 -9.90 5.79
C VAL A 140 19.27 -9.68 4.90
N ILE A 141 18.12 -10.23 5.28
CA ILE A 141 16.87 -10.07 4.53
C ILE A 141 16.46 -8.60 4.46
N LYS A 142 16.57 -7.90 5.60
CA LYS A 142 16.31 -6.48 5.74
C LYS A 142 17.32 -5.64 4.94
N HIS A 143 18.58 -6.06 4.87
CA HIS A 143 19.61 -5.39 4.07
C HIS A 143 19.28 -5.41 2.58
N TYR A 144 18.79 -6.53 2.05
CA TYR A 144 18.30 -6.63 0.67
C TYR A 144 16.89 -6.02 0.46
N ASN A 145 16.32 -5.41 1.50
CA ASN A 145 14.98 -4.81 1.49
C ASN A 145 13.88 -5.78 0.99
N LEU A 146 14.00 -7.07 1.34
CA LEU A 146 12.99 -8.09 1.05
C LEU A 146 11.83 -7.94 2.03
N GLU A 147 10.84 -7.14 1.64
CA GLU A 147 9.74 -6.72 2.51
C GLU A 147 8.87 -7.87 3.02
N TYR A 148 8.18 -7.64 4.13
CA TYR A 148 7.22 -8.60 4.72
C TYR A 148 6.16 -9.08 3.73
N ALA A 149 5.79 -8.25 2.75
CA ALA A 149 4.84 -8.61 1.70
C ALA A 149 5.31 -9.82 0.88
N LEU A 150 6.63 -9.88 0.57
CA LEU A 150 7.24 -11.01 -0.12
C LEU A 150 7.08 -12.30 0.69
N TRP A 151 7.52 -12.24 1.94
CA TRP A 151 7.52 -13.40 2.83
C TRP A 151 6.11 -13.88 3.17
N ALA A 152 5.17 -12.96 3.33
CA ALA A 152 3.76 -13.28 3.55
C ALA A 152 3.18 -14.06 2.36
N LEU A 153 3.44 -13.60 1.14
CA LEU A 153 3.03 -14.28 -0.08
C LEU A 153 3.71 -15.66 -0.19
N VAL A 154 5.03 -15.72 -0.04
CA VAL A 154 5.83 -16.97 -0.16
C VAL A 154 5.38 -18.01 0.86
N VAL A 155 5.20 -17.64 2.13
CA VAL A 155 4.75 -18.57 3.19
C VAL A 155 3.38 -19.14 2.85
N GLY A 156 2.42 -18.29 2.46
CA GLY A 156 1.09 -18.76 2.07
C GLY A 156 1.12 -19.67 0.84
N LEU A 157 1.93 -19.32 -0.16
CA LEU A 157 2.04 -20.02 -1.42
C LEU A 157 2.76 -21.38 -1.30
N ILE A 158 3.75 -21.49 -0.41
CA ILE A 158 4.35 -22.78 -0.04
C ILE A 158 3.27 -23.69 0.56
N ILE A 159 2.46 -23.19 1.48
CA ILE A 159 1.42 -23.99 2.15
C ILE A 159 0.34 -24.43 1.15
N SER A 160 -0.19 -23.51 0.35
CA SER A 160 -1.28 -23.81 -0.60
C SER A 160 -0.87 -24.77 -1.70
N ASN A 161 0.41 -24.80 -2.10
CA ASN A 161 0.91 -25.66 -3.16
C ASN A 161 1.58 -26.96 -2.67
N THR A 162 1.77 -27.14 -1.36
CA THR A 162 2.30 -28.39 -0.77
C THR A 162 1.19 -29.24 -0.15
N ILE A 163 0.49 -28.70 0.84
CA ILE A 163 -0.55 -29.41 1.60
C ILE A 163 -1.96 -28.94 1.24
N GLY A 164 -2.08 -27.82 0.50
CA GLY A 164 -3.35 -27.17 0.25
C GLY A 164 -3.85 -26.39 1.46
N THR A 165 -4.60 -25.32 1.22
CA THR A 165 -5.14 -24.49 2.31
C THR A 165 -6.28 -25.22 3.03
N PRO A 166 -6.12 -25.57 4.33
CA PRO A 166 -7.11 -26.32 5.06
C PRO A 166 -8.47 -25.61 5.10
N GLN A 167 -9.56 -26.38 5.02
CA GLN A 167 -10.92 -25.82 5.03
C GLN A 167 -11.25 -25.05 6.32
N SER A 168 -10.62 -25.40 7.43
CA SER A 168 -10.73 -24.70 8.72
C SER A 168 -10.10 -23.31 8.71
N TRP A 169 -9.15 -23.03 7.81
CA TRP A 169 -8.45 -21.74 7.73
C TRP A 169 -9.20 -20.76 6.83
N LYS A 170 -9.86 -21.25 5.77
CA LYS A 170 -10.58 -20.45 4.76
C LYS A 170 -11.49 -19.36 5.33
N PRO A 171 -12.23 -19.55 6.44
CA PRO A 171 -13.04 -18.48 7.02
C PRO A 171 -12.25 -17.22 7.40
N ALA A 172 -10.95 -17.33 7.67
CA ALA A 172 -10.07 -16.20 8.01
C ALA A 172 -9.18 -15.74 6.85
N VAL A 173 -9.25 -16.38 5.68
CA VAL A 173 -8.53 -16.00 4.47
C VAL A 173 -9.30 -14.88 3.76
N LEU A 174 -9.38 -13.72 4.42
CA LEU A 174 -10.23 -12.59 4.04
C LEU A 174 -9.43 -11.53 3.25
N THR A 175 -8.75 -11.95 2.18
CA THR A 175 -7.84 -11.14 1.34
C THR A 175 -8.37 -9.73 1.07
N GLU A 176 -9.55 -9.62 0.46
CA GLU A 176 -10.13 -8.32 0.09
C GLU A 176 -10.51 -7.48 1.31
N PHE A 177 -11.05 -8.09 2.36
CA PHE A 177 -11.50 -7.35 3.53
C PHE A 177 -10.30 -6.74 4.29
N TYR A 178 -9.21 -7.49 4.44
CA TYR A 178 -7.97 -6.98 5.01
C TYR A 178 -7.34 -5.86 4.17
N ILE A 179 -7.24 -6.05 2.84
CA ILE A 179 -6.73 -5.03 1.91
C ILE A 179 -7.55 -3.75 2.00
N LYS A 180 -8.87 -3.85 1.86
CA LYS A 180 -9.75 -2.67 1.80
C LYS A 180 -9.71 -1.90 3.12
N THR A 181 -9.71 -2.60 4.26
CA THR A 181 -9.59 -1.95 5.57
C THR A 181 -8.24 -1.25 5.71
N GLY A 182 -7.14 -1.91 5.32
CA GLY A 182 -5.80 -1.31 5.33
C GLY A 182 -5.67 -0.11 4.38
N LEU A 183 -6.34 -0.12 3.22
CA LEU A 183 -6.39 1.01 2.30
C LEU A 183 -7.15 2.20 2.93
N VAL A 184 -8.27 1.98 3.62
CA VAL A 184 -8.95 3.08 4.33
C VAL A 184 -8.03 3.73 5.37
N LEU A 185 -7.24 2.93 6.11
CA LEU A 185 -6.21 3.46 7.02
C LEU A 185 -5.12 4.25 6.29
N LEU A 186 -4.67 3.74 5.13
CA LEU A 186 -3.71 4.43 4.28
C LEU A 186 -4.21 5.83 3.86
N GLY A 187 -5.52 6.00 3.66
CA GLY A 187 -6.14 7.29 3.34
C GLY A 187 -5.77 8.38 4.34
N ALA A 188 -5.78 8.08 5.65
CA ALA A 188 -5.41 9.05 6.69
C ALA A 188 -3.91 9.41 6.70
N GLU A 189 -3.04 8.54 6.15
CA GLU A 189 -1.61 8.83 6.00
C GLU A 189 -1.37 9.82 4.84
N VAL A 190 -2.24 9.79 3.84
CA VAL A 190 -2.18 10.59 2.62
C VAL A 190 -2.78 11.98 2.87
N LEU A 191 -1.93 12.93 3.26
CA LEU A 191 -2.33 14.31 3.53
C LEU A 191 -2.29 15.16 2.27
N LEU A 192 -3.46 15.58 1.81
CA LEU A 192 -3.63 16.51 0.68
C LEU A 192 -2.98 17.87 0.97
N ALA A 193 -2.94 18.31 2.23
CA ALA A 193 -2.23 19.54 2.61
C ALA A 193 -0.72 19.44 2.33
N LYS A 194 -0.11 18.24 2.50
CA LYS A 194 1.29 18.03 2.17
C LYS A 194 1.53 18.06 0.66
N LEU A 195 0.53 17.78 -0.19
CA LEU A 195 0.69 17.91 -1.65
C LEU A 195 1.09 19.32 -2.09
N PHE A 196 0.61 20.36 -1.40
CA PHE A 196 0.91 21.75 -1.73
C PHE A 196 2.20 22.26 -1.08
N ALA A 197 2.63 21.65 0.04
CA ALA A 197 3.83 22.03 0.78
C ALA A 197 5.11 21.30 0.31
N LEU A 198 4.98 20.23 -0.47
CA LEU A 198 6.11 19.46 -1.00
C LEU A 198 6.81 20.24 -2.13
N SER A 199 8.13 20.06 -2.27
CA SER A 199 8.94 20.80 -3.25
C SER A 199 8.33 20.70 -4.66
N ILE A 200 8.02 21.84 -5.28
CA ILE A 200 7.57 21.97 -6.67
C ILE A 200 8.30 21.01 -7.64
N PRO A 201 9.65 20.90 -7.60
CA PRO A 201 10.36 19.98 -8.49
C PRO A 201 9.99 18.51 -8.28
N GLY A 202 9.83 18.06 -7.02
CA GLY A 202 9.40 16.69 -6.73
C GLY A 202 7.96 16.40 -7.14
N VAL A 203 7.06 17.38 -6.99
CA VAL A 203 5.67 17.27 -7.45
C VAL A 203 5.62 17.11 -8.95
N ALA A 204 6.36 17.93 -9.71
CA ALA A 204 6.40 17.81 -11.16
C ALA A 204 6.92 16.44 -11.61
N VAL A 205 8.01 15.92 -11.01
CA VAL A 205 8.52 14.59 -11.33
C VAL A 205 7.44 13.53 -11.08
N ALA A 206 6.88 13.45 -9.88
CA ALA A 206 5.91 12.42 -9.54
C ALA A 206 4.61 12.55 -10.36
N TRP A 207 4.03 13.75 -10.47
CA TRP A 207 2.70 13.97 -11.05
C TRP A 207 2.67 14.05 -12.57
N ILE A 208 3.81 14.28 -13.24
CA ILE A 208 3.89 14.22 -14.70
C ILE A 208 4.26 12.82 -15.15
N VAL A 209 5.29 12.22 -14.54
CA VAL A 209 5.80 10.91 -14.97
C VAL A 209 4.77 9.81 -14.73
N THR A 210 4.21 9.74 -13.52
CA THR A 210 3.28 8.67 -13.12
C THR A 210 2.12 8.47 -14.10
N PRO A 211 1.29 9.48 -14.44
CA PRO A 211 0.18 9.27 -15.38
C PRO A 211 0.67 8.94 -16.79
N ILE A 212 1.78 9.52 -17.25
CA ILE A 212 2.34 9.21 -18.58
C ILE A 212 2.74 7.74 -18.64
N VAL A 213 3.50 7.25 -17.67
CA VAL A 213 3.92 5.85 -17.61
C VAL A 213 2.70 4.94 -17.49
N LEU A 214 1.79 5.20 -16.56
CA LEU A 214 0.59 4.37 -16.35
C LEU A 214 -0.25 4.24 -17.61
N ILE A 215 -0.60 5.36 -18.25
CA ILE A 215 -1.48 5.37 -19.43
C ILE A 215 -0.76 4.73 -20.61
N THR A 216 0.51 5.07 -20.84
CA THR A 216 1.28 4.55 -21.98
C THR A 216 1.51 3.05 -21.86
N THR A 217 1.89 2.57 -20.68
CA THR A 217 2.13 1.14 -20.44
C THR A 217 0.84 0.34 -20.49
N PHE A 218 -0.27 0.87 -19.95
CA PHE A 218 -1.57 0.21 -20.07
C PHE A 218 -1.99 0.07 -21.54
N ILE A 219 -1.89 1.15 -22.33
CA ILE A 219 -2.20 1.13 -23.77
C ILE A 219 -1.27 0.16 -24.51
N PHE A 220 0.02 0.17 -24.21
CA PHE A 220 1.01 -0.75 -24.78
C PHE A 220 0.66 -2.22 -24.49
N GLY A 221 0.36 -2.54 -23.23
CA GLY A 221 -0.05 -3.87 -22.81
C GLY A 221 -1.36 -4.34 -23.47
N GLN A 222 -2.32 -3.43 -23.69
CA GLN A 222 -3.61 -3.76 -24.31
C GLN A 222 -3.50 -3.90 -25.84
N LYS A 223 -2.88 -2.93 -26.51
CA LYS A 223 -2.91 -2.85 -27.98
C LYS A 223 -1.77 -3.61 -28.65
N ILE A 224 -0.58 -3.58 -28.06
CA ILE A 224 0.64 -4.12 -28.68
C ILE A 224 0.89 -5.54 -28.15
N LEU A 225 1.04 -5.70 -26.83
CA LEU A 225 1.27 -7.03 -26.24
C LEU A 225 0.01 -7.89 -26.23
N ARG A 226 -1.18 -7.26 -26.26
CA ARG A 226 -2.48 -7.94 -26.22
C ARG A 226 -2.55 -8.90 -25.02
N ILE A 227 -2.31 -8.37 -23.83
CA ILE A 227 -2.45 -9.11 -22.58
C ILE A 227 -3.91 -9.47 -22.40
N ALA A 228 -4.20 -10.76 -22.25
CA ALA A 228 -5.57 -11.28 -22.24
C ALA A 228 -6.41 -10.75 -21.06
N SER A 229 -5.76 -10.53 -19.90
CA SER A 229 -6.41 -9.95 -18.73
C SER A 229 -6.14 -8.44 -18.64
N PRO A 230 -7.18 -7.60 -18.77
CA PRO A 230 -7.03 -6.18 -18.54
C PRO A 230 -6.60 -5.83 -17.13
N SER A 231 -7.14 -6.53 -16.12
CA SER A 231 -6.84 -6.26 -14.70
C SER A 231 -5.38 -6.54 -14.40
N LEU A 232 -4.82 -7.64 -14.93
CA LEU A 232 -3.39 -7.91 -14.82
C LEU A 232 -2.54 -6.79 -15.42
N ASN A 233 -2.89 -6.33 -16.63
CA ASN A 233 -2.16 -5.24 -17.28
C ASN A 233 -2.26 -3.93 -16.47
N MET A 234 -3.44 -3.60 -15.94
CA MET A 234 -3.64 -2.41 -15.11
C MET A 234 -2.82 -2.48 -13.82
N VAL A 235 -2.86 -3.62 -13.11
CA VAL A 235 -2.12 -3.81 -11.86
C VAL A 235 -0.61 -3.72 -12.10
N ILE A 236 -0.08 -4.33 -13.16
CA ILE A 236 1.35 -4.23 -13.52
C ILE A 236 1.73 -2.79 -13.91
N SER A 237 0.88 -2.12 -14.72
CA SER A 237 1.11 -0.73 -15.15
C SER A 237 1.10 0.24 -13.97
N ALA A 238 0.19 0.06 -13.02
CA ALA A 238 0.09 0.87 -11.82
C ALA A 238 1.20 0.58 -10.81
N ASP A 239 1.61 -0.70 -10.67
CA ASP A 239 2.74 -1.12 -9.84
C ASP A 239 4.00 -0.34 -10.19
N MET A 240 4.44 -0.44 -11.45
CA MET A 240 5.70 0.15 -11.91
C MET A 240 5.70 1.68 -12.02
N SER A 241 4.52 2.32 -12.12
CA SER A 241 4.42 3.77 -12.40
C SER A 241 4.23 4.62 -11.15
N VAL A 242 3.83 4.02 -10.03
CA VAL A 242 3.48 4.73 -8.80
C VAL A 242 4.44 4.35 -7.67
N CYS A 243 4.14 3.31 -6.91
CA CYS A 243 4.89 2.98 -5.69
C CYS A 243 4.96 1.47 -5.45
N GLY A 244 4.98 0.70 -6.53
CA GLY A 244 5.00 -0.75 -6.48
C GLY A 244 3.76 -1.36 -5.85
N VAL A 245 4.03 -2.24 -4.89
CA VAL A 245 3.07 -3.14 -4.26
C VAL A 245 1.81 -2.42 -3.74
N SER A 246 1.95 -1.23 -3.14
CA SER A 246 0.78 -0.49 -2.63
C SER A 246 -0.15 -0.02 -3.74
N ALA A 247 0.39 0.39 -4.89
CA ALA A 247 -0.39 0.76 -6.06
C ALA A 247 -1.00 -0.45 -6.75
N ALA A 248 -0.26 -1.56 -6.84
CA ALA A 248 -0.78 -2.84 -7.33
C ALA A 248 -2.01 -3.29 -6.52
N ILE A 249 -1.95 -3.20 -5.19
CA ILE A 249 -3.08 -3.52 -4.31
C ILE A 249 -4.25 -2.57 -4.51
N ALA A 250 -3.99 -1.25 -4.47
CA ALA A 250 -5.05 -0.26 -4.54
C ALA A 250 -5.79 -0.33 -5.88
N THR A 251 -5.06 -0.45 -6.99
CA THR A 251 -5.64 -0.64 -8.32
C THR A 251 -6.23 -2.03 -8.51
N GLY A 252 -5.63 -3.07 -7.96
CA GLY A 252 -6.17 -4.43 -7.96
C GLY A 252 -7.52 -4.51 -7.27
N ALA A 253 -7.67 -3.89 -6.10
CA ALA A 253 -8.95 -3.77 -5.40
C ALA A 253 -9.94 -2.88 -6.18
N ALA A 254 -9.46 -1.84 -6.87
CA ALA A 254 -10.29 -0.95 -7.69
C ALA A 254 -10.85 -1.64 -8.95
N CYS A 255 -10.04 -2.48 -9.60
CA CYS A 255 -10.37 -3.18 -10.84
C CYS A 255 -10.81 -4.64 -10.64
N ARG A 256 -10.93 -5.10 -9.38
CA ARG A 256 -11.26 -6.49 -9.00
C ARG A 256 -10.31 -7.52 -9.64
N ALA A 257 -9.02 -7.24 -9.60
CA ALA A 257 -8.00 -8.16 -10.09
C ALA A 257 -8.00 -9.48 -9.32
N LYS A 258 -7.63 -10.56 -10.01
CA LYS A 258 -7.53 -11.88 -9.39
C LYS A 258 -6.31 -11.96 -8.48
N LYS A 259 -6.34 -12.89 -7.52
CA LYS A 259 -5.27 -13.07 -6.53
C LYS A 259 -3.96 -13.49 -7.18
N GLU A 260 -4.03 -14.31 -8.22
CA GLU A 260 -2.86 -14.75 -9.00
C GLU A 260 -2.25 -13.59 -9.78
N GLU A 261 -3.08 -12.67 -10.30
CA GLU A 261 -2.62 -11.48 -11.03
C GLU A 261 -1.89 -10.52 -10.10
N LEU A 262 -2.45 -10.31 -8.89
CA LEU A 262 -1.82 -9.50 -7.86
C LEU A 262 -0.53 -10.15 -7.35
N SER A 263 -0.52 -11.46 -7.12
CA SER A 263 0.68 -12.22 -6.76
C SER A 263 1.79 -12.07 -7.81
N LEU A 264 1.44 -12.17 -9.09
CA LEU A 264 2.38 -12.02 -10.20
C LEU A 264 3.00 -10.62 -10.23
N ALA A 265 2.15 -9.58 -10.15
CA ALA A 265 2.60 -8.18 -10.17
C ALA A 265 3.52 -7.88 -8.99
N ILE A 266 3.15 -8.28 -7.77
CA ILE A 266 3.95 -8.09 -6.56
C ILE A 266 5.30 -8.82 -6.66
N GLY A 267 5.30 -10.05 -7.16
CA GLY A 267 6.53 -10.82 -7.34
C GLY A 267 7.51 -10.14 -8.30
N MET A 268 7.02 -9.62 -9.44
CA MET A 268 7.84 -8.84 -10.37
C MET A 268 8.32 -7.52 -9.74
N SER A 269 7.43 -6.80 -9.06
CA SER A 269 7.73 -5.55 -8.37
C SER A 269 8.93 -5.66 -7.43
N LEU A 270 8.89 -6.66 -6.56
CA LEU A 270 9.91 -6.89 -5.54
C LEU A 270 11.23 -7.33 -6.17
N ALA A 271 11.18 -8.20 -7.20
CA ALA A 271 12.38 -8.63 -7.92
C ALA A 271 13.11 -7.44 -8.57
N PHE A 272 12.39 -6.59 -9.31
CA PHE A 272 12.98 -5.42 -9.95
C PHE A 272 13.43 -4.35 -8.95
N THR A 273 12.68 -4.16 -7.85
CA THR A 273 13.05 -3.24 -6.78
C THR A 273 14.42 -3.58 -6.18
N VAL A 274 14.68 -4.86 -5.89
CA VAL A 274 15.98 -5.29 -5.35
C VAL A 274 17.12 -5.01 -6.32
N ILE A 275 16.91 -5.29 -7.62
CA ILE A 275 17.89 -5.00 -8.67
C ILE A 275 18.17 -3.49 -8.72
N MET A 276 17.13 -2.67 -8.77
CA MET A 276 17.26 -1.22 -8.89
C MET A 276 17.90 -0.58 -7.66
N MET A 277 17.59 -1.06 -6.46
CA MET A 277 18.20 -0.61 -5.21
C MET A 277 19.73 -0.68 -5.25
N VAL A 278 20.28 -1.72 -5.90
CA VAL A 278 21.73 -1.92 -6.02
C VAL A 278 22.28 -1.22 -7.25
N VAL A 279 21.63 -1.38 -8.40
CA VAL A 279 22.14 -0.93 -9.70
C VAL A 279 22.07 0.59 -9.83
N GLN A 280 20.98 1.22 -9.40
CA GLN A 280 20.74 2.64 -9.68
C GLN A 280 21.74 3.58 -8.97
N PRO A 281 22.06 3.41 -7.67
CA PRO A 281 23.13 4.19 -7.03
C PRO A 281 24.49 3.99 -7.71
N ALA A 282 24.79 2.77 -8.18
CA ALA A 282 26.04 2.51 -8.89
C ALA A 282 26.10 3.26 -10.24
N LEU A 283 25.01 3.26 -11.01
CA LEU A 283 24.93 4.01 -12.26
C LEU A 283 25.09 5.51 -12.03
N ILE A 284 24.43 6.06 -11.00
CA ILE A 284 24.54 7.49 -10.64
C ILE A 284 26.00 7.87 -10.37
N LYS A 285 26.73 7.06 -9.59
CA LYS A 285 28.15 7.29 -9.31
C LYS A 285 29.03 7.16 -10.55
N ILE A 286 28.80 6.14 -11.39
CA ILE A 286 29.58 5.89 -12.61
C ILE A 286 29.43 7.03 -13.61
N PHE A 287 28.22 7.53 -13.79
CA PHE A 287 27.94 8.62 -14.73
C PHE A 287 28.15 10.02 -14.13
N GLY A 288 28.55 10.12 -12.86
CA GLY A 288 28.76 11.40 -12.18
C GLY A 288 27.50 12.27 -12.12
N ILE A 289 26.34 11.64 -11.94
CA ILE A 289 25.06 12.35 -11.83
C ILE A 289 25.02 13.05 -10.47
N ASP A 290 24.62 14.32 -10.47
CA ASP A 290 24.44 15.14 -9.27
C ASP A 290 23.51 14.49 -8.24
N ASP A 291 23.82 14.63 -6.95
CA ASP A 291 23.10 13.98 -5.84
C ASP A 291 21.61 14.34 -5.78
N LEU A 292 21.23 15.57 -6.13
CA LEU A 292 19.82 15.98 -6.12
C LEU A 292 19.05 15.33 -7.26
N VAL A 293 19.66 15.28 -8.46
CA VAL A 293 19.09 14.60 -9.62
C VAL A 293 19.03 13.09 -9.38
N GLY A 294 20.11 12.50 -8.86
CA GLY A 294 20.19 11.09 -8.52
C GLY A 294 19.18 10.67 -7.45
N GLY A 295 19.03 11.50 -6.40
CA GLY A 295 18.01 11.31 -5.37
C GLY A 295 16.60 11.37 -5.94
N ALA A 296 16.28 12.37 -6.77
CA ALA A 296 14.98 12.46 -7.42
C ALA A 296 14.69 11.28 -8.36
N TRP A 297 15.71 10.80 -9.08
CA TRP A 297 15.60 9.63 -9.93
C TRP A 297 15.30 8.36 -9.13
N ILE A 298 16.03 8.10 -8.05
CA ILE A 298 15.80 6.98 -7.13
C ILE A 298 14.39 7.06 -6.55
N GLY A 299 14.01 8.22 -6.02
CA GLY A 299 12.70 8.44 -5.40
C GLY A 299 11.52 8.22 -6.34
N GLY A 300 11.67 8.56 -7.63
CA GLY A 300 10.61 8.40 -8.62
C GLY A 300 10.48 7.00 -9.23
N THR A 301 11.49 6.13 -9.09
CA THR A 301 11.56 4.86 -9.86
C THR A 301 11.72 3.60 -9.02
N ILE A 302 12.28 3.67 -7.81
CA ILE A 302 12.39 2.47 -6.95
C ILE A 302 11.06 2.22 -6.25
N ASP A 303 10.50 1.03 -6.38
CA ASP A 303 9.10 0.74 -6.05
C ASP A 303 8.87 0.25 -4.61
N ALA A 304 9.83 0.48 -3.71
CA ALA A 304 9.69 0.25 -2.28
C ALA A 304 10.33 1.37 -1.46
N THR A 305 9.62 1.86 -0.43
CA THR A 305 10.11 2.99 0.38
C THR A 305 11.39 2.64 1.14
N GLY A 306 11.52 1.40 1.65
CA GLY A 306 12.74 0.97 2.30
C GLY A 306 13.95 0.91 1.35
N ALA A 307 13.71 0.43 0.12
CA ALA A 307 14.74 0.39 -0.92
C ALA A 307 15.15 1.79 -1.39
N VAL A 308 14.21 2.73 -1.48
CA VAL A 308 14.50 4.14 -1.76
C VAL A 308 15.42 4.74 -0.71
N VAL A 309 15.14 4.50 0.58
CA VAL A 309 15.99 4.98 1.68
C VAL A 309 17.38 4.36 1.58
N ALA A 310 17.47 3.04 1.40
CA ALA A 310 18.76 2.34 1.29
C ALA A 310 19.58 2.82 0.09
N ALA A 311 18.96 2.95 -1.08
CA ALA A 311 19.61 3.41 -2.32
C ALA A 311 20.02 4.90 -2.23
N GLY A 312 19.17 5.75 -1.66
CA GLY A 312 19.46 7.16 -1.45
C GLY A 312 20.61 7.36 -0.44
N ASN A 313 20.60 6.60 0.65
CA ASN A 313 21.67 6.62 1.65
C ASN A 313 23.03 6.24 1.04
N ALA A 314 23.05 5.31 0.09
CA ALA A 314 24.27 4.91 -0.63
C ALA A 314 24.89 6.04 -1.47
N LEU A 315 24.13 7.10 -1.80
CA LEU A 315 24.63 8.30 -2.48
C LEU A 315 25.00 9.42 -1.51
N GLY A 316 24.32 9.51 -0.37
CA GLY A 316 24.57 10.51 0.66
C GLY A 316 23.30 11.15 1.20
N GLU A 317 23.42 11.91 2.28
CA GLU A 317 22.27 12.44 3.02
C GLU A 317 21.38 13.37 2.19
N ARG A 318 21.96 14.18 1.30
CA ARG A 318 21.21 15.07 0.40
C ARG A 318 20.34 14.27 -0.57
N ALA A 319 20.94 13.27 -1.23
CA ALA A 319 20.24 12.39 -2.16
C ALA A 319 19.13 11.60 -1.45
N GLU A 320 19.39 11.09 -0.25
CA GLU A 320 18.39 10.37 0.57
C GLU A 320 17.18 11.26 0.88
N LYS A 321 17.41 12.49 1.38
CA LYS A 321 16.33 13.44 1.68
C LYS A 321 15.47 13.74 0.46
N VAL A 322 16.08 13.96 -0.71
CA VAL A 322 15.35 14.17 -1.96
C VAL A 322 14.59 12.91 -2.38
N ALA A 323 15.24 11.74 -2.35
CA ALA A 323 14.65 10.47 -2.78
C ALA A 323 13.42 10.10 -1.96
N VAL A 324 13.53 10.18 -0.64
CA VAL A 324 12.40 9.93 0.27
C VAL A 324 11.28 10.93 0.02
N THR A 325 11.61 12.21 -0.16
CA THR A 325 10.63 13.26 -0.42
C THR A 325 9.87 13.02 -1.72
N VAL A 326 10.57 12.75 -2.83
CA VAL A 326 9.94 12.44 -4.13
C VAL A 326 9.07 11.18 -4.04
N LYS A 327 9.54 10.12 -3.36
CA LYS A 327 8.74 8.92 -3.16
C LYS A 327 7.48 9.19 -2.32
N MET A 328 7.59 9.98 -1.25
CA MET A 328 6.43 10.34 -0.43
C MET A 328 5.39 11.13 -1.23
N ILE A 329 5.82 12.04 -2.12
CA ILE A 329 4.91 12.74 -3.05
C ILE A 329 4.20 11.72 -3.95
N GLN A 330 4.94 10.75 -4.51
CA GLN A 330 4.38 9.73 -5.40
C GLN A 330 3.40 8.80 -4.67
N ASN A 331 3.64 8.47 -3.40
CA ASN A 331 2.72 7.68 -2.57
C ASN A 331 1.35 8.35 -2.39
N VAL A 332 1.27 9.68 -2.45
CA VAL A 332 -0.03 10.37 -2.38
C VAL A 332 -0.87 10.11 -3.64
N LEU A 333 -0.26 9.86 -4.79
CA LEU A 333 -0.96 9.57 -6.04
C LEU A 333 -1.74 8.26 -6.01
N ILE A 334 -1.44 7.34 -5.08
CA ILE A 334 -2.15 6.06 -4.95
C ILE A 334 -3.67 6.28 -4.89
N GLY A 335 -4.12 7.28 -4.13
CA GLY A 335 -5.54 7.60 -3.99
C GLY A 335 -6.18 8.06 -5.29
N VAL A 336 -5.51 8.99 -5.97
CA VAL A 336 -5.97 9.55 -7.24
C VAL A 336 -6.00 8.48 -8.33
N VAL A 337 -4.96 7.65 -8.39
CA VAL A 337 -4.85 6.54 -9.36
C VAL A 337 -5.89 5.47 -9.06
N ALA A 338 -6.06 5.04 -7.81
CA ALA A 338 -7.07 4.04 -7.47
C ALA A 338 -8.49 4.52 -7.79
N PHE A 339 -8.79 5.78 -7.51
CA PHE A 339 -10.06 6.40 -7.88
C PHE A 339 -10.25 6.48 -9.40
N GLY A 340 -9.24 6.96 -10.13
CA GLY A 340 -9.25 7.05 -11.60
C GLY A 340 -9.40 5.68 -12.26
N VAL A 341 -8.69 4.66 -11.76
CA VAL A 341 -8.80 3.27 -12.21
C VAL A 341 -10.19 2.73 -11.91
N ALA A 342 -10.74 2.92 -10.72
CA ALA A 342 -12.10 2.48 -10.39
C ALA A 342 -13.14 3.10 -11.34
N LEU A 343 -13.07 4.41 -11.58
CA LEU A 343 -13.95 5.08 -12.54
C LEU A 343 -13.77 4.56 -13.96
N TYR A 344 -12.53 4.45 -14.42
CA TYR A 344 -12.21 3.93 -15.75
C TYR A 344 -12.73 2.50 -15.94
N TRP A 345 -12.54 1.65 -14.93
CA TRP A 345 -12.95 0.25 -14.97
C TRP A 345 -14.45 0.12 -15.16
N VAL A 346 -15.19 0.84 -14.33
CA VAL A 346 -16.64 0.77 -14.32
C VAL A 346 -17.24 1.44 -15.57
N ALA A 347 -16.65 2.54 -16.06
CA ALA A 347 -17.18 3.29 -17.20
C ALA A 347 -16.83 2.68 -18.57
N PHE A 348 -15.64 2.07 -18.71
CA PHE A 348 -15.09 1.70 -20.03
C PHE A 348 -14.68 0.23 -20.17
N VAL A 349 -14.33 -0.46 -19.08
CA VAL A 349 -13.84 -1.85 -19.15
C VAL A 349 -14.99 -2.84 -18.90
N GLU A 350 -15.75 -2.63 -17.83
CA GLU A 350 -16.93 -3.42 -17.51
C GLU A 350 -18.13 -2.95 -18.34
N LYS A 351 -18.31 -3.53 -19.53
CA LYS A 351 -19.50 -3.25 -20.34
C LYS A 351 -20.77 -3.74 -19.62
N GLY A 352 -21.89 -3.01 -19.78
CA GLY A 352 -23.22 -3.50 -19.42
C GLY A 352 -23.58 -4.75 -20.23
N LYS A 353 -24.61 -5.51 -19.80
CA LYS A 353 -25.09 -6.73 -20.50
C LYS A 353 -25.36 -6.50 -22.00
N ASP A 354 -25.71 -5.27 -22.39
CA ASP A 354 -26.04 -4.90 -23.77
C ASP A 354 -24.92 -4.13 -24.49
N GLY A 355 -23.71 -4.07 -23.95
CA GLY A 355 -22.61 -3.28 -24.51
C GLY A 355 -22.80 -1.75 -24.44
N ALA A 356 -23.94 -1.29 -23.92
CA ALA A 356 -24.25 0.10 -23.64
C ALA A 356 -23.35 0.67 -22.53
N ARG A 357 -23.09 1.98 -22.58
CA ARG A 357 -22.37 2.68 -21.50
C ARG A 357 -23.22 2.60 -20.23
N PRO A 358 -22.64 2.19 -19.09
CA PRO A 358 -23.40 2.07 -17.85
C PRO A 358 -23.96 3.42 -17.41
N SER A 359 -25.20 3.41 -16.92
CA SER A 359 -25.82 4.62 -16.36
C SER A 359 -25.05 5.12 -15.13
N ALA A 360 -25.15 6.42 -14.78
CA ALA A 360 -24.50 6.96 -13.59
C ALA A 360 -24.85 6.19 -12.30
N MET A 361 -26.10 5.72 -12.20
CA MET A 361 -26.54 4.87 -11.08
C MET A 361 -25.87 3.50 -11.10
N GLU A 362 -25.70 2.88 -12.27
CA GLU A 362 -24.96 1.63 -12.39
C GLU A 362 -23.47 1.80 -12.07
N ILE A 363 -22.88 2.94 -12.44
CA ILE A 363 -21.52 3.29 -12.06
C ILE A 363 -21.40 3.32 -10.54
N TRP A 364 -22.31 4.00 -9.84
CA TRP A 364 -22.34 4.03 -8.38
C TRP A 364 -22.44 2.63 -7.75
N TYR A 365 -23.32 1.76 -8.26
CA TYR A 365 -23.47 0.40 -7.74
C TYR A 365 -22.27 -0.51 -8.01
N ARG A 366 -21.53 -0.30 -9.10
CA ARG A 366 -20.33 -1.08 -9.44
C ARG A 366 -19.04 -0.50 -8.83
N PHE A 367 -19.03 0.79 -8.51
CA PHE A 367 -17.88 1.49 -7.94
C PHE A 367 -17.46 0.86 -6.60
N PRO A 368 -16.18 0.53 -6.38
CA PRO A 368 -15.71 -0.04 -5.11
C PRO A 368 -15.86 0.98 -3.97
N LYS A 369 -16.70 0.68 -2.98
CA LYS A 369 -17.10 1.66 -1.96
C LYS A 369 -15.96 1.98 -1.00
N PHE A 370 -15.05 1.04 -0.77
CA PHE A 370 -13.89 1.27 0.10
C PHE A 370 -13.02 2.45 -0.38
N VAL A 371 -13.02 2.76 -1.69
CA VAL A 371 -12.32 3.92 -2.26
C VAL A 371 -12.89 5.23 -1.72
N LEU A 372 -14.21 5.29 -1.48
CA LEU A 372 -14.84 6.44 -0.82
C LEU A 372 -14.34 6.58 0.62
N GLY A 373 -14.18 5.46 1.34
CA GLY A 373 -13.57 5.46 2.68
C GLY A 373 -12.13 5.96 2.67
N PHE A 374 -11.31 5.53 1.72
CA PHE A 374 -9.96 6.04 1.50
C PHE A 374 -9.95 7.56 1.28
N VAL A 375 -10.77 8.05 0.35
CA VAL A 375 -10.82 9.48 -0.01
C VAL A 375 -11.36 10.30 1.16
N ALA A 376 -12.41 9.82 1.83
CA ALA A 376 -12.97 10.48 3.00
C ALA A 376 -11.95 10.58 4.13
N ALA A 377 -11.22 9.50 4.44
CA ALA A 377 -10.14 9.54 5.43
C ALA A 377 -9.06 10.55 5.05
N SER A 378 -8.62 10.55 3.78
CA SER A 378 -7.62 11.53 3.29
C SER A 378 -8.10 12.98 3.44
N VAL A 379 -9.33 13.28 3.05
CA VAL A 379 -9.91 14.63 3.17
C VAL A 379 -10.07 15.04 4.64
N VAL A 380 -10.65 14.20 5.48
CA VAL A 380 -10.91 14.50 6.90
C VAL A 380 -9.61 14.73 7.65
N PHE A 381 -8.63 13.83 7.54
CA PHE A 381 -7.37 13.98 8.27
C PHE A 381 -6.47 15.08 7.70
N SER A 382 -6.60 15.42 6.40
CA SER A 382 -5.98 16.62 5.84
C SER A 382 -6.60 17.90 6.39
N ALA A 383 -7.93 17.94 6.51
CA ALA A 383 -8.65 19.07 7.08
C ALA A 383 -8.30 19.26 8.56
N ILE A 384 -8.23 18.18 9.35
CA ILE A 384 -7.79 18.24 10.75
C ILE A 384 -6.37 18.78 10.82
N ALA A 385 -5.43 18.22 10.04
CA ALA A 385 -4.04 18.67 10.06
C ALA A 385 -3.86 20.16 9.70
N TYR A 386 -4.73 20.71 8.87
CA TYR A 386 -4.62 22.10 8.39
C TYR A 386 -5.42 23.11 9.22
N PHE A 387 -6.66 22.78 9.61
CA PHE A 387 -7.57 23.71 10.28
C PHE A 387 -7.50 23.66 11.81
N VAL A 388 -6.97 22.58 12.40
CA VAL A 388 -6.82 22.45 13.86
C VAL A 388 -5.41 22.92 14.25
N PRO A 389 -5.25 23.86 15.21
CA PRO A 389 -3.94 24.40 15.59
C PRO A 389 -2.89 23.35 16.00
N THR A 390 -3.31 22.27 16.65
CA THR A 390 -2.47 21.12 17.04
C THR A 390 -2.61 19.92 16.09
N GLY A 391 -3.39 20.07 15.02
CA GLY A 391 -3.82 18.98 14.16
C GLY A 391 -2.68 18.29 13.43
N GLU A 392 -1.67 19.01 12.94
CA GLU A 392 -0.54 18.37 12.24
C GLU A 392 0.22 17.40 13.16
N VAL A 393 0.48 17.80 14.40
CA VAL A 393 1.20 17.00 15.40
C VAL A 393 0.36 15.79 15.83
N GLU A 394 -0.93 16.00 16.08
CA GLU A 394 -1.85 14.92 16.47
C GLU A 394 -2.02 13.87 15.37
N VAL A 395 -2.19 14.32 14.13
CA VAL A 395 -2.30 13.44 12.96
C VAL A 395 -0.97 12.70 12.75
N ALA A 396 0.18 13.36 12.93
CA ALA A 396 1.48 12.69 12.87
C ALA A 396 1.64 11.62 13.96
N ALA A 397 1.23 11.90 15.20
CA ALA A 397 1.29 10.95 16.31
C ALA A 397 0.41 9.70 16.09
N MET A 398 -0.73 9.89 15.45
CA MET A 398 -1.67 8.82 15.09
C MET A 398 -1.15 7.95 13.92
N LYS A 399 -0.36 8.51 13.00
CA LYS A 399 0.17 7.79 11.82
C LYS A 399 1.04 6.60 12.19
N ASP A 400 1.86 6.69 13.24
CA ASP A 400 2.71 5.57 13.66
C ASP A 400 1.89 4.31 13.97
N MET A 401 0.79 4.50 14.70
CA MET A 401 -0.09 3.42 15.14
C MET A 401 -0.89 2.84 13.97
N THR A 402 -1.49 3.72 13.15
CA THR A 402 -2.29 3.32 11.99
C THR A 402 -1.44 2.64 10.93
N LYS A 403 -0.20 3.11 10.70
CA LYS A 403 0.79 2.47 9.82
C LYS A 403 1.17 1.07 10.28
N ALA A 404 1.35 0.87 11.59
CA ALA A 404 1.68 -0.44 12.14
C ALA A 404 0.51 -1.43 11.96
N LEU A 405 -0.71 -1.01 12.30
CA LEU A 405 -1.91 -1.83 12.16
C LEU A 405 -2.26 -2.12 10.69
N ARG A 406 -2.16 -1.11 9.82
CA ARG A 406 -2.26 -1.27 8.37
C ARG A 406 -1.28 -2.31 7.85
N GLY A 407 -0.03 -2.25 8.31
CA GLY A 407 0.98 -3.24 7.95
C GLY A 407 0.57 -4.66 8.37
N TRP A 408 -0.07 -4.84 9.52
CA TRP A 408 -0.60 -6.15 9.93
C TRP A 408 -1.76 -6.61 9.05
N LEU A 409 -2.69 -5.72 8.72
CA LEU A 409 -3.80 -6.01 7.80
C LEU A 409 -3.26 -6.40 6.41
N PHE A 410 -2.31 -5.65 5.86
CA PHE A 410 -1.69 -6.00 4.58
C PHE A 410 -0.91 -7.32 4.66
N CYS A 411 -0.18 -7.58 5.75
CA CYS A 411 0.51 -8.86 5.94
C CYS A 411 -0.46 -10.04 5.95
N LEU A 412 -1.56 -9.94 6.72
CA LEU A 412 -2.64 -10.93 6.73
C LEU A 412 -3.27 -11.13 5.35
N ALA A 413 -3.44 -10.03 4.59
CA ALA A 413 -3.94 -10.11 3.23
C ALA A 413 -2.97 -10.82 2.29
N PHE A 414 -1.66 -10.55 2.36
CA PHE A 414 -0.67 -11.21 1.52
C PHE A 414 -0.51 -12.69 1.86
N VAL A 415 -0.55 -13.04 3.14
CA VAL A 415 -0.63 -14.45 3.56
C VAL A 415 -1.88 -15.09 2.95
N SER A 416 -3.02 -14.41 3.04
CA SER A 416 -4.28 -14.91 2.47
C SER A 416 -4.21 -15.08 0.96
N ILE A 417 -3.60 -14.12 0.24
CA ILE A 417 -3.32 -14.21 -1.20
C ILE A 417 -2.47 -15.44 -1.50
N GLY A 418 -1.36 -15.64 -0.77
CA GLY A 418 -0.50 -16.80 -0.94
C GLY A 418 -1.25 -18.12 -0.71
N LEU A 419 -2.06 -18.18 0.35
CA LEU A 419 -2.90 -19.33 0.69
C LEU A 419 -3.98 -19.63 -0.38
N GLU A 420 -4.35 -18.66 -1.21
CA GLU A 420 -5.34 -18.84 -2.27
C GLU A 420 -4.71 -19.01 -3.65
N THR A 421 -3.44 -18.60 -3.82
CA THR A 421 -2.74 -18.64 -5.09
C THR A 421 -2.32 -20.07 -5.46
N ASN A 422 -2.68 -20.50 -6.66
CA ASN A 422 -2.26 -21.77 -7.23
C ASN A 422 -1.17 -21.55 -8.31
N PHE A 423 -0.01 -22.21 -8.18
CA PHE A 423 1.07 -22.08 -9.17
C PHE A 423 0.66 -22.45 -10.59
N ARG A 424 -0.23 -23.42 -10.75
CA ARG A 424 -0.71 -23.84 -12.08
C ARG A 424 -1.52 -22.74 -12.73
N GLU A 425 -2.33 -22.01 -11.96
CA GLU A 425 -3.12 -20.87 -12.44
C GLU A 425 -2.22 -19.65 -12.68
N LEU A 426 -1.27 -19.39 -11.79
CA LEU A 426 -0.25 -18.35 -11.94
C LEU A 426 0.57 -18.54 -13.22
N ALA A 427 0.99 -19.78 -13.51
CA ALA A 427 1.77 -20.13 -14.68
C ALA A 427 1.05 -19.79 -16.00
N VAL A 428 -0.29 -19.80 -16.03
CA VAL A 428 -1.06 -19.40 -17.21
C VAL A 428 -0.81 -17.93 -17.58
N TYR A 429 -0.67 -17.06 -16.58
CA TYR A 429 -0.39 -15.64 -16.82
C TYR A 429 1.06 -15.41 -17.25
N LEU A 430 1.99 -16.26 -16.81
CA LEU A 430 3.40 -16.22 -17.23
C LEU A 430 3.61 -16.76 -18.65
N LYS A 431 2.68 -17.58 -19.18
CA LYS A 431 2.82 -18.15 -20.53
C LYS A 431 2.95 -17.04 -21.59
N GLY A 432 4.04 -17.12 -22.35
CA GLY A 432 4.37 -16.16 -23.41
C GLY A 432 5.12 -14.91 -22.95
N GLY A 433 5.49 -14.79 -21.67
CA GLY A 433 6.38 -13.74 -21.17
C GLY A 433 5.85 -12.30 -21.25
N LYS A 434 4.61 -12.10 -21.72
CA LYS A 434 4.04 -10.78 -21.96
C LYS A 434 4.01 -9.89 -20.71
N PRO A 435 3.64 -10.38 -19.51
CA PRO A 435 3.71 -9.56 -18.29
C PRO A 435 5.13 -9.06 -17.99
N LEU A 436 6.14 -9.91 -18.21
CA LEU A 436 7.54 -9.55 -17.99
C LEU A 436 8.03 -8.54 -19.03
N ILE A 437 7.65 -8.70 -20.30
CA ILE A 437 7.95 -7.72 -21.36
C ILE A 437 7.30 -6.37 -21.05
N LEU A 438 6.02 -6.38 -20.61
CA LEU A 438 5.34 -5.16 -20.18
C LEU A 438 6.10 -4.49 -19.04
N TYR A 439 6.47 -5.26 -18.01
CA TYR A 439 7.22 -4.76 -16.87
C TYR A 439 8.56 -4.16 -17.28
N LEU A 440 9.35 -4.88 -18.08
CA LEU A 440 10.66 -4.43 -18.52
C LEU A 440 10.59 -3.17 -19.39
N CYS A 441 9.72 -3.16 -20.40
CA CYS A 441 9.56 -2.00 -21.29
C CYS A 441 9.00 -0.79 -20.53
N GLY A 442 7.99 -1.01 -19.68
CA GLY A 442 7.39 0.04 -18.89
C GLY A 442 8.32 0.61 -17.83
N GLN A 443 9.10 -0.24 -17.14
CA GLN A 443 10.10 0.21 -16.19
C GLN A 443 11.26 0.93 -16.88
N THR A 444 11.64 0.52 -18.08
CA THR A 444 12.61 1.27 -18.89
C THR A 444 12.09 2.66 -19.25
N LEU A 445 10.82 2.76 -19.69
CA LEU A 445 10.17 4.05 -19.92
C LEU A 445 10.15 4.90 -18.65
N ASN A 446 9.78 4.31 -17.51
CA ASN A 446 9.74 4.99 -16.23
C ASN A 446 11.13 5.53 -15.83
N LEU A 447 12.17 4.70 -15.95
CA LEU A 447 13.55 5.06 -15.67
C LEU A 447 14.01 6.25 -16.51
N LEU A 448 13.81 6.19 -17.84
CA LEU A 448 14.26 7.23 -18.76
C LEU A 448 13.48 8.53 -18.57
N LEU A 449 12.15 8.44 -18.45
CA LEU A 449 11.29 9.61 -18.30
C LEU A 449 11.51 10.29 -16.94
N THR A 450 11.67 9.51 -15.86
CA THR A 450 12.00 10.07 -14.54
C THR A 450 13.37 10.71 -14.55
N LEU A 451 14.38 10.10 -15.17
CA LEU A 451 15.71 10.70 -15.24
C LEU A 451 15.67 12.03 -15.99
N LEU A 452 14.99 12.08 -17.14
CA LEU A 452 14.79 13.31 -17.90
C LEU A 452 14.12 14.39 -17.03
N MET A 453 13.02 14.05 -16.38
CA MET A 453 12.30 14.99 -15.52
C MET A 453 13.12 15.42 -14.30
N ALA A 454 13.92 14.52 -13.71
CA ALA A 454 14.83 14.84 -12.63
C ALA A 454 15.90 15.85 -13.07
N TYR A 455 16.50 15.66 -14.26
CA TYR A 455 17.44 16.64 -14.81
C TYR A 455 16.79 17.99 -15.08
N VAL A 456 15.60 18.01 -15.68
CA VAL A 456 14.88 19.26 -15.98
C VAL A 456 14.54 20.00 -14.69
N MET A 457 13.98 19.31 -13.70
CA MET A 457 13.46 19.95 -12.49
C MET A 457 14.55 20.24 -11.45
N PHE A 458 15.42 19.27 -11.14
CA PHE A 458 16.43 19.39 -10.09
C PHE A 458 17.79 19.86 -10.62
N GLY A 459 18.14 19.52 -11.86
CA GLY A 459 19.42 19.88 -12.46
C GLY A 459 19.45 21.22 -13.18
N TRP A 460 18.31 21.71 -13.66
CA TRP A 460 18.23 22.93 -14.48
C TRP A 460 17.28 23.98 -13.92
N LEU A 461 15.98 23.71 -13.85
CA LEU A 461 14.97 24.74 -13.59
C LEU A 461 14.96 25.24 -12.14
N PHE A 462 15.17 24.36 -11.15
CA PHE A 462 15.15 24.71 -9.72
C PHE A 462 16.50 24.55 -9.01
N ARG A 463 17.60 24.42 -9.76
CA ARG A 463 18.93 24.15 -9.19
C ARG A 463 19.34 25.17 -8.13
N ASP A 464 19.31 26.46 -8.48
CA ASP A 464 19.72 27.54 -7.57
C ASP A 464 18.86 27.63 -6.30
N TYR A 465 17.56 27.29 -6.42
CA TYR A 465 16.65 27.25 -5.29
C TYR A 465 16.98 26.09 -4.34
N LEU A 466 17.26 24.92 -4.90
CA LEU A 466 17.60 23.72 -4.12
C LEU A 466 18.96 23.85 -3.44
N GLU A 467 19.97 24.36 -4.14
CA GLU A 467 21.31 24.59 -3.56
C GLU A 467 21.23 25.53 -2.35
N LYS A 468 20.46 26.64 -2.46
CA LYS A 468 20.21 27.56 -1.34
C LYS A 468 19.48 26.91 -0.16
N MET A 469 18.50 26.05 -0.44
CA MET A 469 17.75 25.32 0.59
C MET A 469 18.67 24.38 1.38
N PHE A 470 19.56 23.65 0.70
CA PHE A 470 20.47 22.72 1.35
C PHE A 470 21.68 23.40 2.01
N SER A 471 22.07 24.61 1.58
CA SER A 471 23.13 25.40 2.24
C SER A 471 22.63 26.18 3.47
N ALA A 472 21.33 26.49 3.56
CA ALA A 472 20.76 27.23 4.69
C ALA A 472 20.45 26.34 5.92
N GLY A 473 20.52 25.02 5.77
CA GLY A 473 20.28 24.04 6.83
C GLY A 473 21.53 23.34 7.37
N SER A 474 22.73 23.79 6.97
CA SER A 474 24.04 23.28 7.43
C SER A 474 24.71 24.21 8.41
#